data_AF-A0A535SEG7-F1
#
_entry.id   AF-A0A535SEG7-F1
#
_cell.length_a   1.000
_cell.length_b   1.000
_cell.length_c   1.000
_cell.angle_alpha   90.00
_cell.angle_beta   90.00
_cell.angle_gamma   90.00
#
_symmetry.space_group_name_H-M   'P 1'
#
loop_
_entity.id
_entity.type
_entity.pdbx_description
1 polymer ?
#
loop_
_entity_poly.entity_id
_entity_poly.type
_entity_poly.pdbx_seq_one_letter_code
_entity_poly.pdbx_strand_id
1 'polypeptide(L)'
;MGNALPSINHVRVRSTKRLSLLGFAVITLGLIVWSAPAAATNGPAYLDSTQSVQNRVNDLLSRMTLAEKVGQMDMIEVTQVTDNNPNNQCAGAGFNQPNPVCEQKIFIDNHTGAILAGGTDIPPDTTNSGQPGNTGLDWANEYNAMQRFAMKNSRLHIPVIFGVDAVHGFGHPFQAPLFPQSIGMGAT
;
A
#
# COMPACT_ATOMS: atom_id res chain seq x y z
N MET A 1 -50.10 72.89 68.73
CA MET A 1 -51.27 72.18 69.30
C MET A 1 -52.08 71.66 68.13
N GLY A 2 -52.44 70.38 68.11
CA GLY A 2 -53.38 69.82 67.15
C GLY A 2 -52.84 68.66 66.31
N ASN A 3 -52.98 67.46 66.86
CA ASN A 3 -53.00 66.19 66.14
C ASN A 3 -54.05 66.21 65.01
N ALA A 4 -53.86 65.45 63.93
CA ALA A 4 -54.89 64.56 63.38
C ALA A 4 -54.39 63.76 62.16
N LEU A 5 -54.42 62.44 62.31
CA LEU A 5 -54.57 61.42 61.25
C LEU A 5 -55.96 61.56 60.56
N PRO A 6 -56.39 60.66 59.64
CA PRO A 6 -55.79 60.11 58.41
C PRO A 6 -56.80 60.19 57.22
N SER A 7 -56.42 59.77 56.02
CA SER A 7 -57.39 59.16 55.07
C SER A 7 -56.69 58.34 54.00
N ILE A 8 -57.29 57.21 53.66
CA ILE A 8 -56.82 56.08 52.87
C ILE A 8 -57.55 56.07 51.50
N ASN A 9 -56.93 55.41 50.51
CA ASN A 9 -57.45 54.95 49.19
C ASN A 9 -57.52 55.99 48.05
N HIS A 10 -57.17 55.73 46.78
CA HIS A 10 -57.07 54.50 45.98
C HIS A 10 -55.96 54.60 44.89
N VAL A 11 -55.25 53.48 44.67
CA VAL A 11 -54.93 52.80 43.38
C VAL A 11 -54.68 53.66 42.11
N ARG A 12 -53.46 53.58 41.51
CA ARG A 12 -53.19 52.85 40.23
C ARG A 12 -51.71 52.81 39.81
N VAL A 13 -51.31 51.58 39.49
CA VAL A 13 -50.15 50.99 38.80
C VAL A 13 -49.58 51.78 37.60
N ARG A 14 -48.23 51.84 37.47
CA ARG A 14 -47.45 51.28 36.32
C ARG A 14 -45.92 51.45 36.44
N SER A 15 -45.27 50.30 36.71
CA SER A 15 -43.92 49.84 36.34
C SER A 15 -43.21 50.64 35.22
N THR A 16 -42.05 51.25 35.49
CA THR A 16 -40.65 50.79 35.21
C THR A 16 -40.36 50.42 33.74
N LYS A 17 -39.24 50.77 33.08
CA LYS A 17 -37.85 51.03 33.49
C LYS A 17 -37.12 51.80 32.38
N ARG A 18 -36.06 52.52 32.78
CA ARG A 18 -35.09 53.25 31.94
C ARG A 18 -34.28 52.27 31.09
N LEU A 19 -34.03 52.60 29.82
CA LEU A 19 -33.13 51.86 28.94
C LEU A 19 -31.89 52.72 28.67
N SER A 20 -30.75 52.25 29.18
CA SER A 20 -29.44 52.88 29.06
C SER A 20 -28.75 52.40 27.78
N LEU A 21 -28.08 53.32 27.07
CA LEU A 21 -27.22 53.07 25.92
C LEU A 21 -26.03 52.17 26.27
N LEU A 22 -25.75 51.17 25.43
CA LEU A 22 -24.47 50.46 25.38
C LEU A 22 -24.08 50.28 23.91
N GLY A 23 -23.01 50.96 23.51
CA GLY A 23 -22.42 50.89 22.18
C GLY A 23 -21.69 49.57 21.96
N PHE A 24 -21.84 49.00 20.77
CA PHE A 24 -21.10 47.84 20.31
C PHE A 24 -19.69 48.27 19.85
N ALA A 25 -18.66 47.84 20.58
CA ALA A 25 -17.29 47.83 20.08
C ALA A 25 -17.04 46.48 19.41
N VAL A 26 -16.92 46.48 18.08
CA VAL A 26 -16.53 45.30 17.28
C VAL A 26 -15.01 45.15 17.39
N ILE A 27 -14.57 44.15 18.14
CA ILE A 27 -13.15 43.74 18.20
C ILE A 27 -12.92 42.77 17.04
N THR A 28 -12.21 43.20 16.01
CA THR A 28 -11.70 42.34 14.93
C THR A 28 -10.52 41.53 15.45
N LEU A 29 -10.76 40.30 15.90
CA LEU A 29 -9.71 39.32 16.17
C LEU A 29 -9.07 38.94 14.82
N GLY A 30 -7.84 39.41 14.57
CA GLY A 30 -7.04 38.99 13.43
C GLY A 30 -6.73 37.50 13.52
N LEU A 31 -7.25 36.70 12.59
CA LEU A 31 -6.87 35.31 12.40
C LEU A 31 -5.45 35.27 11.82
N ILE A 32 -4.46 35.14 12.69
CA ILE A 32 -3.11 34.76 12.28
C ILE A 32 -3.20 33.28 11.89
N VAL A 33 -3.34 33.03 10.59
CA VAL A 33 -3.18 31.69 10.03
C VAL A 33 -1.69 31.35 10.11
N TRP A 34 -1.29 30.67 11.18
CA TRP A 34 -0.01 29.98 11.22
C TRP A 34 -0.05 28.91 10.14
N SER A 35 0.57 29.21 9.00
CA SER A 35 0.88 28.19 8.00
C SER A 35 1.89 27.27 8.66
N ALA A 36 1.43 26.12 9.14
CA ALA A 36 2.34 25.07 9.57
C ALA A 36 3.28 24.78 8.39
N PRO A 37 4.61 24.78 8.58
CA PRO A 37 5.51 24.42 7.51
C PRO A 37 5.11 23.02 7.02
N ALA A 38 4.90 22.88 5.72
CA ALA A 38 4.69 21.58 5.10
C ALA A 38 5.81 20.67 5.62
N ALA A 39 5.44 19.57 6.27
CA ALA A 39 6.40 18.62 6.81
C ALA A 39 7.36 18.24 5.68
N ALA A 40 8.64 18.61 5.81
CA ALA A 40 9.65 18.18 4.87
C ALA A 40 9.64 16.65 4.87
N THR A 41 9.32 16.06 3.72
CA THR A 41 9.39 14.61 3.53
C THR A 41 10.86 14.23 3.64
N ASN A 42 11.29 13.76 4.81
CA ASN A 42 12.69 13.45 5.12
C ASN A 42 13.18 12.14 4.46
N GLY A 43 12.75 11.84 3.22
CA GLY A 43 13.12 10.62 2.52
C GLY A 43 13.06 10.76 1.00
N PRO A 44 13.58 9.76 0.25
CA PRO A 44 13.46 9.71 -1.21
C PRO A 44 12.00 9.85 -1.66
N ALA A 45 11.76 10.68 -2.68
CA ALA A 45 10.40 10.91 -3.19
C ALA A 45 9.76 9.61 -3.71
N TYR A 46 10.54 8.66 -4.23
CA TYR A 46 10.02 7.39 -4.73
C TYR A 46 9.39 6.49 -3.64
N LEU A 47 9.77 6.67 -2.36
CA LEU A 47 9.20 5.97 -1.21
C LEU A 47 8.00 6.70 -0.60
N ASP A 48 7.75 7.95 -0.99
CA ASP A 48 6.62 8.74 -0.51
C ASP A 48 5.36 8.44 -1.35
N SER A 49 4.37 7.80 -0.74
CA SER A 49 3.10 7.44 -1.40
C SER A 49 2.20 8.64 -1.71
N THR A 50 2.50 9.83 -1.18
CA THR A 50 1.75 11.06 -1.48
C THR A 50 2.23 11.74 -2.77
N GLN A 51 3.41 11.37 -3.29
CA GLN A 51 3.94 11.89 -4.55
C GLN A 51 3.22 11.29 -5.76
N SER A 52 3.18 12.04 -6.87
CA SER A 52 2.70 11.51 -8.15
C SER A 52 3.56 10.33 -8.62
N VAL A 53 2.95 9.38 -9.33
CA VAL A 53 3.68 8.24 -9.91
C VAL A 53 4.87 8.72 -10.75
N GLN A 54 4.69 9.76 -11.58
CA GLN A 54 5.76 10.27 -12.42
C GLN A 54 6.93 10.85 -11.60
N ASN A 55 6.66 11.56 -10.50
CA ASN A 55 7.72 12.06 -9.61
C ASN A 55 8.47 10.91 -8.95
N ARG A 56 7.75 9.88 -8.48
CA ARG A 56 8.34 8.69 -7.88
C ARG A 56 9.22 7.93 -8.87
N VAL A 57 8.74 7.75 -10.10
CA VAL A 57 9.48 7.10 -11.20
C VAL A 57 10.74 7.89 -11.54
N ASN A 58 10.63 9.21 -11.73
CA ASN A 58 11.78 10.06 -12.06
C ASN A 58 12.84 10.04 -10.96
N ASP A 59 12.44 10.17 -9.69
CA ASP A 59 13.34 10.08 -8.54
C ASP A 59 14.00 8.70 -8.45
N LEU A 60 13.25 7.61 -8.61
CA LEU A 60 13.80 6.25 -8.60
C LEU A 60 14.81 6.03 -9.75
N LEU A 61 14.43 6.33 -10.99
CA LEU A 61 15.29 6.15 -12.17
C LEU A 61 16.58 6.98 -12.09
N SER A 62 16.55 8.13 -11.42
CA SER A 62 17.74 8.96 -11.18
C SER A 62 18.73 8.32 -10.20
N ARG A 63 18.24 7.42 -9.33
CA ARG A 63 19.02 6.72 -8.28
C ARG A 63 19.51 5.33 -8.71
N MET A 64 19.03 4.85 -9.86
CA MET A 64 19.39 3.54 -10.40
C MET A 64 20.68 3.61 -11.22
N THR A 65 21.56 2.65 -10.97
CA THR A 65 22.67 2.30 -11.84
C THR A 65 22.15 1.74 -13.18
N LEU A 66 23.05 1.63 -14.17
CA LEU A 66 22.69 0.98 -15.43
C LEU A 66 22.31 -0.49 -15.24
N ALA A 67 23.05 -1.22 -14.40
CA ALA A 67 22.76 -2.63 -14.11
C ALA A 67 21.38 -2.80 -13.47
N GLU A 68 21.02 -1.95 -12.50
CA GLU A 68 19.68 -1.94 -11.90
C GLU A 68 18.61 -1.67 -12.97
N LYS A 69 18.84 -0.75 -13.92
CA LYS A 69 17.87 -0.47 -15.01
C LYS A 69 17.69 -1.65 -15.94
N VAL A 70 18.79 -2.30 -16.32
CA VAL A 70 18.77 -3.49 -17.19
C VAL A 70 18.06 -4.66 -16.49
N GLY A 71 18.37 -4.91 -15.21
CA GLY A 71 17.71 -5.95 -14.44
C GLY A 71 16.20 -5.75 -14.32
N GLN A 72 15.72 -4.50 -14.24
CA GLN A 72 14.29 -4.22 -14.25
C GLN A 72 13.58 -4.54 -15.57
N MET A 73 14.31 -4.74 -16.66
CA MET A 73 13.78 -5.18 -17.95
C MET A 73 13.75 -6.70 -18.10
N ASP A 74 14.29 -7.43 -17.12
CA ASP A 74 14.36 -8.89 -17.12
C ASP A 74 13.16 -9.53 -16.43
N MET A 75 12.73 -10.68 -16.95
CA MET A 75 11.72 -11.53 -16.37
C MET A 75 12.20 -12.99 -16.35
N ILE A 76 12.36 -13.54 -15.15
CA ILE A 76 12.92 -14.87 -14.93
C ILE A 76 11.85 -15.87 -14.47
N GLU A 77 11.95 -17.12 -14.91
CA GLU A 77 11.08 -18.18 -14.42
C GLU A 77 11.33 -18.47 -12.93
N VAL A 78 10.26 -18.64 -12.15
CA VAL A 78 10.30 -18.88 -10.70
C VAL A 78 11.11 -20.12 -10.33
N THR A 79 11.21 -21.10 -11.23
CA THR A 79 11.98 -22.32 -11.01
C THR A 79 13.49 -22.08 -10.90
N GLN A 80 13.99 -20.95 -11.40
CA GLN A 80 15.39 -20.54 -11.19
C GLN A 80 15.59 -19.94 -9.80
N VAL A 81 14.60 -19.21 -9.26
CA VAL A 81 14.61 -18.62 -7.91
C VAL A 81 14.49 -19.71 -6.83
N THR A 82 13.74 -20.75 -7.15
CA THR A 82 13.42 -21.87 -6.26
C THR A 82 14.22 -23.12 -6.59
N ASP A 83 15.29 -22.99 -7.38
CA ASP A 83 16.18 -24.10 -7.74
C ASP A 83 16.83 -24.66 -6.46
N ASN A 84 16.60 -25.94 -6.18
CA ASN A 84 17.15 -26.64 -5.02
C ASN A 84 18.30 -27.60 -5.39
N ASN A 85 18.83 -27.51 -6.61
CA ASN A 85 19.96 -28.29 -7.05
C ASN A 85 21.18 -27.99 -6.15
N PRO A 86 21.88 -29.03 -5.64
CA PRO A 86 23.01 -28.87 -4.71
C PRO A 86 24.16 -28.00 -5.26
N ASN A 87 24.19 -27.79 -6.58
CA ASN A 87 25.20 -27.01 -7.28
C ASN A 87 24.98 -25.49 -7.15
N ASN A 88 23.81 -25.05 -6.64
CA ASN A 88 23.39 -23.65 -6.61
C ASN A 88 23.52 -22.93 -7.98
N GLN A 89 23.19 -23.64 -9.05
CA GLN A 89 23.30 -23.11 -10.41
C GLN A 89 22.18 -22.11 -10.73
N CYS A 90 21.02 -22.23 -10.08
CA CYS A 90 19.84 -21.40 -10.33
C CYS A 90 19.45 -21.47 -11.81
N ALA A 91 19.42 -22.69 -12.35
CA ALA A 91 19.22 -23.02 -13.75
C ALA A 91 17.83 -23.62 -14.02
N GLY A 92 17.01 -23.77 -12.98
CA GLY A 92 15.64 -24.28 -13.08
C GLY A 92 15.56 -25.73 -12.62
N ALA A 93 15.03 -25.96 -11.42
CA ALA A 93 14.83 -27.31 -10.87
C ALA A 93 13.40 -27.50 -10.32
N GLY A 94 12.42 -26.88 -10.99
CA GLY A 94 11.02 -26.85 -10.58
C GLY A 94 10.69 -25.75 -9.58
N PHE A 95 9.40 -25.53 -9.34
CA PHE A 95 8.93 -24.54 -8.36
C PHE A 95 8.96 -25.17 -6.96
N ASN A 96 10.11 -25.05 -6.28
CA ASN A 96 10.27 -25.49 -4.89
C ASN A 96 10.08 -24.32 -3.92
N GLN A 97 10.47 -24.52 -2.65
CA GLN A 97 10.61 -23.41 -1.70
C GLN A 97 11.69 -22.41 -2.17
N PRO A 98 11.58 -21.10 -1.87
CA PRO A 98 12.56 -20.11 -2.28
C PRO A 98 13.95 -20.46 -1.75
N ASN A 99 14.95 -20.45 -2.64
CA ASN A 99 16.32 -20.74 -2.28
C ASN A 99 17.08 -19.41 -2.06
N PRO A 100 17.55 -19.08 -0.85
CA PRO A 100 18.23 -17.83 -0.57
C PRO A 100 19.46 -17.54 -1.44
N VAL A 101 20.17 -18.59 -1.90
CA VAL A 101 21.33 -18.43 -2.80
C VAL A 101 20.87 -17.96 -4.18
N CYS A 102 19.76 -18.52 -4.67
CA CYS A 102 19.18 -18.13 -5.95
C CYS A 102 18.42 -16.81 -5.87
N GLU A 103 17.75 -16.52 -4.75
CA GLU A 103 17.16 -15.20 -4.49
C GLU A 103 18.23 -14.11 -4.46
N GLN A 104 19.39 -14.36 -3.83
CA GLN A 104 20.52 -13.43 -3.83
C GLN A 104 21.01 -13.17 -5.27
N LYS A 105 21.29 -14.24 -6.02
CA LYS A 105 21.78 -14.13 -7.40
C LYS A 105 20.78 -13.40 -8.30
N ILE A 106 19.51 -13.78 -8.27
CA ILE A 106 18.50 -13.29 -9.21
C ILE A 106 17.98 -11.91 -8.81
N PHE A 107 17.59 -11.70 -7.55
CA PHE A 107 16.99 -10.42 -7.15
C PHE A 107 18.02 -9.34 -6.85
N ILE A 108 19.20 -9.71 -6.35
CA ILE A 108 20.16 -8.73 -5.83
C ILE A 108 21.33 -8.55 -6.78
N ASP A 109 21.99 -9.63 -7.19
CA ASP A 109 23.17 -9.53 -8.06
C ASP A 109 22.77 -9.17 -9.50
N ASN A 110 21.65 -9.72 -9.99
CA ASN A 110 21.11 -9.44 -11.33
C ASN A 110 20.07 -8.31 -11.36
N HIS A 111 19.58 -7.84 -10.22
CA HIS A 111 18.56 -6.77 -10.12
C HIS A 111 17.23 -7.06 -10.86
N THR A 112 16.87 -8.33 -11.01
CA THR A 112 15.69 -8.78 -11.77
C THR A 112 14.42 -8.06 -11.34
N GLY A 113 13.66 -7.51 -12.30
CA GLY A 113 12.44 -6.74 -12.03
C GLY A 113 11.18 -7.59 -11.94
N ALA A 114 11.15 -8.71 -12.65
CA ALA A 114 9.98 -9.59 -12.67
C ALA A 114 10.35 -11.06 -12.65
N ILE A 115 9.42 -11.87 -12.14
CA ILE A 115 9.44 -13.32 -12.27
C ILE A 115 8.10 -13.82 -12.79
N LEU A 116 8.08 -15.03 -13.32
CA LEU A 116 6.85 -15.67 -13.76
C LEU A 116 6.80 -17.14 -13.35
N ALA A 117 5.60 -17.67 -13.11
CA ALA A 117 5.37 -19.10 -13.05
C ALA A 117 4.70 -19.54 -14.36
N GLY A 118 5.36 -20.44 -15.09
CA GLY A 118 4.82 -21.02 -16.32
C GLY A 118 3.69 -21.99 -16.02
N GLY A 119 2.97 -22.44 -17.06
CA GLY A 119 1.76 -23.25 -16.91
C GLY A 119 1.89 -24.57 -16.14
N THR A 120 3.11 -25.08 -15.93
CA THR A 120 3.39 -26.30 -15.13
C THR A 120 4.01 -26.01 -13.77
N ASP A 121 4.29 -24.75 -13.47
CA ASP A 121 4.96 -24.36 -12.24
C ASP A 121 3.93 -24.27 -11.12
N ILE A 122 4.08 -25.17 -10.16
CA ILE A 122 3.15 -25.36 -9.06
C ILE A 122 3.94 -25.35 -7.75
N PRO A 123 3.63 -24.45 -6.80
CA PRO A 123 4.36 -24.36 -5.55
C PRO A 123 4.09 -25.56 -4.65
N PRO A 124 5.07 -25.93 -3.80
CA PRO A 124 4.91 -26.99 -2.82
C PRO A 124 4.02 -26.53 -1.66
N ASP A 125 3.81 -27.41 -0.67
CA ASP A 125 3.18 -27.04 0.59
C ASP A 125 4.06 -26.06 1.37
N THR A 126 3.51 -24.89 1.66
CA THR A 126 4.15 -23.81 2.43
C THR A 126 3.66 -23.79 3.89
N THR A 127 2.70 -24.63 4.23
CA THR A 127 2.00 -24.63 5.53
C THR A 127 2.54 -25.69 6.49
N ASN A 128 3.46 -26.55 6.04
CA ASN A 128 3.94 -27.72 6.78
C ASN A 128 2.81 -28.67 7.21
N SER A 129 1.73 -28.73 6.43
CA SER A 129 0.58 -29.60 6.67
C SER A 129 0.81 -31.03 6.13
N GLY A 130 1.90 -31.25 5.40
CA GLY A 130 2.21 -32.52 4.75
C GLY A 130 1.32 -32.79 3.54
N GLN A 131 0.67 -31.75 3.01
CA GLN A 131 -0.12 -31.82 1.79
C GLN A 131 0.78 -31.60 0.56
N PRO A 132 0.30 -31.86 -0.66
CA PRO A 132 1.09 -31.64 -1.88
C PRO A 132 1.37 -30.16 -2.21
N GLY A 133 0.67 -29.22 -1.59
CA GLY A 133 0.74 -27.78 -1.91
C GLY A 133 -0.35 -27.33 -2.89
N ASN A 134 -0.01 -26.34 -3.74
CA ASN A 134 -0.88 -25.76 -4.76
C ASN A 134 -2.22 -25.15 -4.27
N THR A 135 -2.30 -24.72 -3.02
CA THR A 135 -3.45 -23.93 -2.54
C THR A 135 -3.27 -22.45 -2.86
N GLY A 136 -4.35 -21.67 -2.83
CA GLY A 136 -4.22 -20.21 -2.95
C GLY A 136 -3.34 -19.60 -1.85
N LEU A 137 -3.29 -20.24 -0.67
CA LEU A 137 -2.41 -19.85 0.43
C LEU A 137 -0.93 -20.15 0.12
N ASP A 138 -0.63 -21.29 -0.51
CA ASP A 138 0.74 -21.65 -0.91
C ASP A 138 1.32 -20.64 -1.89
N TRP A 139 0.55 -20.29 -2.92
CA TRP A 139 0.93 -19.24 -3.87
C TRP A 139 1.17 -17.89 -3.19
N ALA A 140 0.31 -17.49 -2.26
CA ALA A 140 0.48 -16.25 -1.51
C ALA A 140 1.73 -16.27 -0.61
N ASN A 141 2.01 -17.39 0.05
CA ASN A 141 3.17 -17.54 0.92
C ASN A 141 4.49 -17.49 0.13
N GLU A 142 4.56 -18.20 -1.00
CA GLU A 142 5.69 -18.17 -1.93
C GLU A 142 5.97 -16.74 -2.43
N TYR A 143 4.95 -16.08 -3.00
CA TYR A 143 5.08 -14.70 -3.49
C TYR A 143 5.54 -13.74 -2.39
N ASN A 144 4.91 -13.83 -1.20
CA ASN A 144 5.27 -12.97 -0.08
C ASN A 144 6.69 -13.25 0.45
N ALA A 145 7.18 -14.49 0.38
CA ALA A 145 8.56 -14.83 0.77
C ALA A 145 9.57 -14.18 -0.17
N MET A 146 9.44 -14.41 -1.47
CA MET A 146 10.31 -13.82 -2.50
C MET A 146 10.27 -12.29 -2.48
N GLN A 147 9.06 -11.71 -2.35
CA GLN A 147 8.89 -10.26 -2.29
C GLN A 147 9.57 -9.65 -1.06
N ARG A 148 9.44 -10.29 0.10
CA ARG A 148 10.14 -9.86 1.32
C ARG A 148 11.65 -9.92 1.13
N PHE A 149 12.18 -10.97 0.51
CA PHE A 149 13.62 -11.07 0.24
C PHE A 149 14.09 -9.93 -0.68
N ALA A 150 13.44 -9.76 -1.83
CA ALA A 150 13.82 -8.74 -2.82
C ALA A 150 13.80 -7.33 -2.22
N MET A 151 12.71 -6.95 -1.54
CA MET A 151 12.60 -5.62 -0.92
C MET A 151 13.58 -5.43 0.23
N LYS A 152 13.82 -6.45 1.07
CA LYS A 152 14.70 -6.33 2.24
C LYS A 152 16.18 -6.19 1.85
N ASN A 153 16.61 -6.94 0.84
CA ASN A 153 18.03 -7.05 0.48
C ASN A 153 18.45 -6.10 -0.64
N SER A 154 17.51 -5.58 -1.46
CA SER A 154 17.82 -4.57 -2.48
C SER A 154 18.03 -3.20 -1.83
N ARG A 155 19.11 -2.51 -2.22
CA ARG A 155 19.43 -1.14 -1.75
C ARG A 155 18.30 -0.12 -2.03
N LEU A 156 17.56 -0.31 -3.13
CA LEU A 156 16.49 0.59 -3.52
C LEU A 156 15.10 0.12 -3.03
N HIS A 157 15.01 -1.06 -2.42
CA HIS A 157 13.75 -1.65 -1.95
C HIS A 157 12.68 -1.76 -3.05
N ILE A 158 13.11 -2.00 -4.30
CA ILE A 158 12.20 -2.16 -5.44
C ILE A 158 11.53 -3.54 -5.32
N PRO A 159 10.19 -3.62 -5.31
CA PRO A 159 9.48 -4.89 -5.32
C PRO A 159 9.59 -5.59 -6.68
N VAL A 160 9.59 -6.92 -6.69
CA VAL A 160 9.50 -7.73 -7.91
C VAL A 160 8.05 -7.91 -8.34
N ILE A 161 7.80 -7.93 -9.64
CA ILE A 161 6.49 -8.29 -10.21
C ILE A 161 6.45 -9.80 -10.42
N PHE A 162 5.33 -10.45 -10.06
CA PHE A 162 5.14 -11.88 -10.30
C PHE A 162 4.02 -12.10 -11.33
N GLY A 163 4.36 -12.69 -12.47
CA GLY A 163 3.45 -13.05 -13.54
C GLY A 163 2.96 -14.50 -13.46
N VAL A 164 1.73 -14.74 -13.90
CA VAL A 164 1.12 -16.07 -14.03
C VAL A 164 0.18 -16.09 -15.23
N ASP A 165 -0.10 -17.29 -15.76
CA ASP A 165 -1.07 -17.50 -16.84
C ASP A 165 -2.51 -17.59 -16.30
N ALA A 166 -3.07 -16.47 -15.85
CA ALA A 166 -4.46 -16.38 -15.37
C ALA A 166 -5.47 -16.14 -16.52
N VAL A 167 -5.40 -16.95 -17.58
CA VAL A 167 -6.07 -16.67 -18.88
C VAL A 167 -7.56 -17.00 -18.93
N HIS A 168 -8.07 -17.75 -17.95
CA HIS A 168 -9.50 -18.06 -17.81
C HIS A 168 -9.88 -18.20 -16.32
N GLY A 169 -9.42 -17.23 -15.53
CA GLY A 169 -9.30 -17.36 -14.07
C GLY A 169 -7.88 -17.72 -13.67
N PHE A 170 -7.55 -17.62 -12.38
CA PHE A 170 -6.23 -18.03 -11.91
C PHE A 170 -6.20 -19.56 -11.80
N GLY A 171 -5.95 -20.23 -12.92
CA GLY A 171 -6.15 -21.68 -13.04
C GLY A 171 -5.06 -22.56 -12.43
N HIS A 172 -4.04 -21.99 -11.78
CA HIS A 172 -2.98 -22.79 -11.14
C HIS A 172 -3.44 -23.43 -9.81
N PRO A 173 -3.94 -22.66 -8.80
CA PRO A 173 -4.39 -23.26 -7.56
C PRO A 173 -5.63 -24.12 -7.80
N PHE A 174 -5.64 -25.35 -7.29
CA PHE A 174 -6.75 -26.28 -7.52
C PHE A 174 -8.10 -25.81 -6.94
N GLN A 175 -8.07 -24.82 -6.04
CA GLN A 175 -9.25 -24.24 -5.39
C GLN A 175 -9.87 -23.09 -6.19
N ALA A 176 -9.20 -22.61 -7.24
CA ALA A 176 -9.61 -21.40 -7.94
C ALA A 176 -10.76 -21.68 -8.93
N PRO A 177 -11.71 -20.74 -9.09
CA PRO A 177 -12.72 -20.82 -10.14
C PRO A 177 -12.08 -20.78 -11.53
N LEU A 178 -12.57 -21.66 -12.41
CA LEU A 178 -12.23 -21.66 -13.84
C LEU A 178 -13.42 -21.15 -14.64
N PHE A 179 -13.17 -20.10 -15.41
CA PHE A 179 -14.13 -19.56 -16.36
C PHE A 179 -14.04 -20.31 -17.70
N PRO A 180 -15.09 -20.27 -18.53
CA PRO A 180 -15.00 -20.72 -19.91
C PRO A 180 -13.83 -20.05 -20.64
N GLN A 181 -13.17 -20.79 -21.51
CA GLN A 181 -12.10 -20.25 -22.35
C GLN A 181 -12.63 -19.09 -23.21
N SER A 182 -11.73 -18.19 -23.61
CA SER A 182 -12.08 -16.95 -24.33
C SER A 182 -12.97 -17.18 -25.57
N ILE A 183 -12.78 -18.30 -26.30
CA ILE A 183 -13.63 -18.64 -27.44
C ILE A 183 -15.09 -18.94 -27.05
N GLY A 184 -15.32 -19.55 -25.89
CA GLY A 184 -16.66 -19.82 -25.36
C GLY A 184 -17.31 -18.55 -24.81
N MET A 185 -16.53 -17.68 -24.17
CA MET A 185 -17.00 -16.35 -23.74
C MET A 185 -17.38 -15.47 -24.93
N GLY A 186 -16.66 -15.55 -26.06
CA GLY A 186 -17.01 -14.82 -27.27
C GLY A 186 -18.34 -15.22 -27.91
N ALA A 187 -18.96 -16.33 -27.48
CA ALA A 187 -20.25 -16.81 -27.97
C ALA A 187 -21.46 -16.29 -27.17
N THR A 188 -21.25 -15.52 -26.09
CA THR A 188 -22.32 -14.93 -25.25
C THR A 188 -22.83 -13.61 -25.81
#